data_AF-A0AAW8RPK3-F1
#
_entry.id   AF-A0AAW8RPK3-F1
#
_cell.length_a   1.000
_cell.length_b   1.000
_cell.length_c   1.000
_cell.angle_alpha   90.00
_cell.angle_beta   90.00
_cell.angle_gamma   90.00
#
_symmetry.space_group_name_H-M   'P 1'
#
loop_
_entity.id
_entity.type
_entity.pdbx_description
1 polymer ?
#
loop_
_entity_poly.entity_id
_entity_poly.type
_entity_poly.pdbx_seq_one_letter_code
_entity_poly.pdbx_strand_id
1 'polypeptide(L)'
;MVYTKHFFIHSFDHLKKAEDYIKDAGKTTVFEKSDNDHLENLFPYLINEEKTLNKKLVSSFGIASIENAADEFTATKLNAAIAKGTDIAFDPKTGKMKSLELKQLEAGNKILGHHVIQSFSPEDKLSPEEIHEIGRKTILELTGNEHEFVISTHVDREHIHNHILFNSTNMITGKSFRWLKGTKAVLEKISDKHAAKAGAIIIDKSPKNSHKKYTMWQTENLFKSKIKSRLDFLLEHSSTIEDFKEKAAALYLQVDFSKKWATFRLLDQPQIKNTRGRNLSKGNPEKYNLDQIIERLKENTVAFTIDEVVDRYEEKEHAVKQDFDYQVNIESWQVDHVTTKGIYLNVDFGVANRGQLFIGGYKIDQLEDGDFNLYVKSGDIFYFMNEKNSDRNRYMNGETLVKQLSLYNGTVPLKKEPVMTELDDIISAINFLADHDVTDGVQLQRLEIKLERSLQEAQNKLNELDEKIMDLNQLAKDCLMEREIDQEETNQSTDYETVQKELASVKLSRTILHDRFEGIVNEIEAYREIRYVAEKANDNTVEDDPVVKK
;
A
#
# COMPACT_ATOMS: atom_id res chain seq x y z
N MET A 1 -19.41 -1.40 15.95
CA MET A 1 -18.99 0.02 15.88
C MET A 1 -18.15 0.33 17.09
N VAL A 2 -16.82 0.35 16.92
CA VAL A 2 -15.88 0.53 18.03
C VAL A 2 -15.64 2.00 18.38
N TYR A 3 -15.72 2.33 19.67
CA TYR A 3 -15.55 3.70 20.17
C TYR A 3 -14.69 3.75 21.42
N THR A 4 -13.76 4.71 21.49
CA THR A 4 -12.86 4.87 22.65
C THR A 4 -13.02 6.22 23.36
N LYS A 5 -13.10 6.18 24.69
CA LYS A 5 -12.97 7.36 25.59
C LYS A 5 -11.69 7.25 26.40
N HIS A 6 -11.21 8.40 26.86
CA HIS A 6 -10.02 8.51 27.70
C HIS A 6 -10.24 9.56 28.79
N PHE A 7 -9.77 9.25 30.00
CA PHE A 7 -9.79 10.14 31.16
C PHE A 7 -8.42 10.15 31.85
N PHE A 8 -8.04 11.33 32.35
CA PHE A 8 -6.86 11.49 33.21
C PHE A 8 -7.24 11.27 34.67
N ILE A 9 -6.38 10.56 35.40
CA ILE A 9 -6.51 10.38 36.85
C ILE A 9 -5.41 11.18 37.53
N HIS A 10 -5.81 12.07 38.44
CA HIS A 10 -4.92 13.02 39.11
C HIS A 10 -4.77 12.80 40.62
N SER A 11 -5.56 11.89 41.21
CA SER A 11 -5.44 11.52 42.63
C SER A 11 -5.47 10.01 42.82
N PHE A 12 -4.80 9.54 43.86
CA PHE A 12 -4.78 8.13 44.24
C PHE A 12 -6.17 7.65 44.66
N ASP A 13 -6.98 8.51 45.29
CA ASP A 13 -8.37 8.19 45.62
C ASP A 13 -9.21 7.94 44.37
N HIS A 14 -9.03 8.74 43.31
CA HIS A 14 -9.71 8.49 42.03
C HIS A 14 -9.16 7.26 41.32
N LEU A 15 -7.87 6.94 41.50
CA LEU A 15 -7.27 5.72 40.96
C LEU A 15 -7.88 4.47 41.58
N LYS A 16 -8.02 4.43 42.91
CA LYS A 16 -8.68 3.33 43.64
C LYS A 16 -10.15 3.20 43.27
N LYS A 17 -10.89 4.32 43.24
CA LYS A 17 -12.29 4.31 42.79
C LYS A 17 -12.45 3.81 41.36
N ALA A 18 -11.53 4.16 40.46
CA ALA A 18 -11.55 3.67 39.09
C ALA A 18 -11.28 2.15 39.06
N GLU A 19 -10.28 1.67 39.80
CA GLU A 19 -10.00 0.24 39.95
C GLU A 19 -11.22 -0.54 40.49
N ASP A 20 -11.84 -0.07 41.57
CA ASP A 20 -13.01 -0.73 42.18
C ASP A 20 -14.18 -0.80 41.19
N TYR A 21 -14.42 0.30 40.45
CA TYR A 21 -15.49 0.37 39.46
C TYR A 21 -15.29 -0.63 38.31
N ILE A 22 -14.06 -0.74 37.79
CA ILE A 22 -13.80 -1.57 36.61
C ILE A 22 -13.80 -3.06 36.96
N LYS A 23 -13.42 -3.44 38.18
CA LYS A 23 -13.37 -4.85 38.62
C LYS A 23 -14.68 -5.39 39.20
N ASP A 24 -15.75 -4.60 39.17
CA ASP A 24 -17.06 -4.95 39.72
C ASP A 24 -17.51 -6.34 39.20
N ALA A 25 -17.63 -7.29 40.12
CA ALA A 25 -17.97 -8.67 39.80
C ALA A 25 -19.36 -8.80 39.16
N GLY A 26 -20.30 -7.91 39.51
CA GLY A 26 -21.64 -7.90 38.91
C GLY A 26 -21.63 -7.55 37.41
N LYS A 27 -20.55 -6.95 36.91
CA LYS A 27 -20.42 -6.50 35.52
C LYS A 27 -19.47 -7.33 34.67
N THR A 28 -18.60 -8.10 35.31
CA THR A 28 -17.46 -8.77 34.66
C THR A 28 -17.58 -10.30 34.62
N THR A 29 -18.69 -10.84 35.15
CA THR A 29 -18.88 -12.28 35.31
C THR A 29 -19.76 -12.85 34.19
N VAL A 30 -19.29 -13.91 33.52
CA VAL A 30 -20.06 -14.65 32.50
C VAL A 30 -20.23 -16.13 32.89
N PHE A 31 -21.35 -16.72 32.44
CA PHE A 31 -21.70 -18.12 32.66
C PHE A 31 -21.39 -18.92 31.38
N GLU A 32 -20.68 -20.04 31.54
CA GLU A 32 -20.37 -21.12 30.56
C GLU A 32 -18.99 -21.19 29.87
N LYS A 33 -18.66 -22.46 29.53
CA LYS A 33 -17.42 -23.01 28.96
C LYS A 33 -17.12 -22.39 27.59
N SER A 34 -15.88 -21.96 27.38
CA SER A 34 -15.43 -21.54 26.05
C SER A 34 -14.83 -22.74 25.30
N ASP A 35 -15.19 -22.94 24.04
CA ASP A 35 -14.59 -23.95 23.14
C ASP A 35 -13.19 -23.53 22.63
N ASN A 36 -12.58 -22.49 23.20
CA ASN A 36 -11.33 -21.87 22.75
C ASN A 36 -10.20 -22.05 23.77
N ASP A 37 -9.52 -23.20 23.71
CA ASP A 37 -8.41 -23.60 24.61
C ASP A 37 -7.31 -22.53 24.78
N HIS A 38 -7.06 -21.69 23.76
CA HIS A 38 -5.99 -20.68 23.82
C HIS A 38 -6.32 -19.48 24.75
N LEU A 39 -7.59 -19.20 25.02
CA LEU A 39 -8.01 -18.02 25.81
C LEU A 39 -8.38 -18.35 27.26
N GLU A 40 -8.39 -19.63 27.64
CA GLU A 40 -8.79 -20.06 28.99
C GLU A 40 -7.83 -19.58 30.09
N ASN A 41 -6.52 -19.50 29.81
CA ASN A 41 -5.50 -19.12 30.79
C ASN A 41 -5.48 -17.63 31.13
N LEU A 42 -6.24 -16.80 30.42
CA LEU A 42 -6.19 -15.35 30.57
C LEU A 42 -7.04 -14.84 31.75
N PHE A 43 -7.99 -15.64 32.23
CA PHE A 43 -9.06 -15.17 33.11
C PHE A 43 -9.12 -15.90 34.46
N PRO A 44 -9.28 -15.17 35.57
CA PRO A 44 -9.57 -15.78 36.86
C PRO A 44 -10.99 -16.36 36.91
N TYR A 45 -11.14 -17.51 37.59
CA TYR A 45 -12.43 -18.17 37.82
C TYR A 45 -12.91 -18.00 39.27
N LEU A 46 -14.21 -17.79 39.45
CA LEU A 46 -14.89 -17.69 40.74
C LEU A 46 -15.96 -18.77 40.86
N ILE A 47 -16.19 -19.29 42.07
CA ILE A 47 -17.27 -20.25 42.34
C ILE A 47 -18.49 -19.46 42.85
N ASN A 48 -19.66 -19.63 42.22
CA ASN A 48 -20.90 -18.99 42.66
C ASN A 48 -21.59 -19.76 43.81
N GLU A 49 -22.72 -19.23 44.31
CA GLU A 49 -23.50 -19.86 45.40
C GLU A 49 -24.03 -21.26 45.04
N GLU A 50 -24.22 -21.53 43.74
CA GLU A 50 -24.66 -22.82 43.19
C GLU A 50 -23.50 -23.80 42.93
N LYS A 51 -22.26 -23.43 43.30
CA LYS A 51 -21.01 -24.19 43.09
C LYS A 51 -20.60 -24.39 41.63
N THR A 52 -21.04 -23.52 40.72
CA THR A 52 -20.57 -23.48 39.33
C THR A 52 -19.41 -22.47 39.18
N LEU A 53 -18.47 -22.79 38.28
CA LEU A 53 -17.34 -21.89 37.94
C LEU A 53 -17.82 -20.80 36.98
N ASN A 54 -17.70 -19.56 37.41
CA ASN A 54 -17.92 -18.38 36.59
C ASN A 54 -16.58 -17.74 36.23
N LYS A 55 -16.48 -17.22 35.01
CA LYS A 55 -15.27 -16.58 34.51
C LYS A 55 -15.37 -15.07 34.73
N LYS A 56 -14.35 -14.48 35.35
CA LYS A 56 -14.23 -13.03 35.55
C LYS A 56 -13.38 -12.46 34.42
N LEU A 57 -13.99 -11.64 33.56
CA LEU A 57 -13.35 -11.04 32.37
C LEU A 57 -12.40 -9.90 32.74
N VAL A 58 -11.41 -10.19 33.60
CA VAL A 58 -10.42 -9.24 34.10
C VAL A 58 -9.03 -9.85 33.95
N SER A 59 -8.09 -9.08 33.40
CA SER A 59 -6.68 -9.45 33.30
C SER A 59 -5.76 -8.25 33.56
N SER A 60 -4.48 -8.50 33.77
CA SER A 60 -3.47 -7.46 34.03
C SER A 60 -2.17 -7.72 33.28
N PHE A 61 -1.31 -6.71 33.26
CA PHE A 61 0.05 -6.78 32.74
C PHE A 61 0.97 -5.96 33.63
N GLY A 62 2.10 -6.53 34.03
CA GLY A 62 3.07 -5.85 34.90
C GLY A 62 2.61 -5.69 36.35
N ILE A 63 1.57 -6.41 36.78
CA ILE A 63 0.98 -6.33 38.13
C ILE A 63 0.95 -7.73 38.72
N ALA A 64 1.39 -7.90 39.96
CA ALA A 64 1.44 -9.18 40.67
C ALA A 64 0.04 -9.65 41.13
N SER A 65 -0.83 -8.73 41.53
CA SER A 65 -2.20 -9.01 41.96
C SER A 65 -3.20 -8.09 41.26
N ILE A 66 -4.11 -8.68 40.50
CA ILE A 66 -5.24 -7.96 39.85
C ILE A 66 -6.07 -7.19 40.90
N GLU A 67 -6.11 -7.67 42.14
CA GLU A 67 -6.92 -7.04 43.19
C GLU A 67 -6.32 -5.76 43.77
N ASN A 68 -5.02 -5.48 43.53
CA ASN A 68 -4.31 -4.35 44.12
C ASN A 68 -3.60 -3.47 43.05
N ALA A 69 -4.18 -3.35 41.86
CA ALA A 69 -3.57 -2.66 40.73
C ALA A 69 -3.21 -1.19 41.03
N ALA A 70 -4.08 -0.43 41.73
CA ALA A 70 -3.78 0.95 42.08
C ALA A 70 -2.63 1.08 43.09
N ASP A 71 -2.51 0.12 44.02
CA ASP A 71 -1.44 0.10 45.00
C ASP A 71 -0.09 -0.25 44.34
N GLU A 72 -0.08 -1.19 43.39
CA GLU A 72 1.11 -1.49 42.58
C GLU A 72 1.52 -0.31 41.70
N PHE A 73 0.55 0.37 41.05
CA PHE A 73 0.84 1.59 40.28
C PHE A 73 1.50 2.67 41.14
N THR A 74 1.04 2.78 42.39
CA THR A 74 1.56 3.70 43.38
C THR A 74 2.98 3.32 43.78
N ALA A 75 3.25 2.03 44.03
CA ALA A 75 4.57 1.52 44.36
C ALA A 75 5.58 1.78 43.23
N THR A 76 5.22 1.49 41.98
CA THR A 76 6.07 1.76 40.81
C THR A 76 6.38 3.25 40.66
N LYS A 77 5.41 4.12 40.96
CA LYS A 77 5.61 5.57 40.94
C LYS A 77 6.50 6.07 42.08
N LEU A 78 6.35 5.51 43.28
CA LEU A 78 7.23 5.80 44.43
C LEU A 78 8.67 5.36 44.14
N ASN A 79 8.86 4.14 43.63
CA ASN A 79 10.17 3.64 43.24
C ASN A 79 10.86 4.55 42.21
N ALA A 80 10.11 5.01 41.20
CA ALA A 80 10.63 5.94 40.20
C ALA A 80 10.98 7.33 40.78
N ALA A 81 10.25 7.80 41.81
CA ALA A 81 10.54 9.07 42.49
C ALA A 81 11.77 8.97 43.39
N ILE A 82 11.90 7.86 44.14
CA ILE A 82 13.06 7.55 44.98
C ILE A 82 14.32 7.47 44.13
N ALA A 83 14.27 6.74 43.00
CA ALA A 83 15.40 6.58 42.09
C ALA A 83 15.88 7.89 41.46
N LYS A 84 15.00 8.89 41.31
CA LYS A 84 15.34 10.22 40.78
C LYS A 84 15.96 11.16 41.81
N GLY A 85 16.04 10.78 43.09
CA GLY A 85 16.54 11.64 44.15
C GLY A 85 15.64 12.84 44.48
N THR A 86 14.41 12.85 43.96
CA THR A 86 13.39 13.85 44.33
C THR A 86 12.86 13.54 45.74
N ASP A 87 13.18 14.41 46.69
CA ASP A 87 12.62 14.49 48.04
C ASP A 87 12.87 13.33 49.02
N ILE A 88 14.13 12.91 49.18
CA ILE A 88 14.54 12.18 50.40
C ILE A 88 15.08 13.20 51.41
N ALA A 89 14.18 13.79 52.21
CA ALA A 89 14.60 14.50 53.41
C ALA A 89 14.79 13.46 54.53
N PHE A 90 16.00 13.30 55.04
CA PHE A 90 16.20 12.58 56.30
C PHE A 90 15.61 13.42 57.44
N ASP A 91 14.77 12.82 58.29
CA ASP A 91 14.33 13.49 59.52
C ASP A 91 15.25 13.06 60.68
N PRO A 92 16.22 13.91 61.07
CA PRO A 92 17.16 13.57 62.13
C PRO A 92 16.52 13.41 63.51
N LYS A 93 15.26 13.82 63.70
CA LYS A 93 14.55 13.66 64.98
C LYS A 93 13.89 12.29 65.13
N THR A 94 13.47 11.68 64.03
CA THR A 94 12.74 10.40 64.05
C THR A 94 13.58 9.22 63.56
N GLY A 95 14.76 9.47 62.97
CA GLY A 95 15.64 8.42 62.43
C GLY A 95 15.05 7.68 61.23
N LYS A 96 13.94 8.19 60.68
CA LYS A 96 13.24 7.64 59.52
C LYS A 96 13.44 8.58 58.34
N MET A 97 13.52 8.03 57.13
CA MET A 97 13.35 8.85 55.93
C MET A 97 11.98 9.53 56.03
N LYS A 98 11.91 10.85 55.81
CA LYS A 98 10.64 11.57 55.73
C LYS A 98 9.88 10.90 54.60
N SER A 99 8.85 10.13 54.96
CA SER A 99 8.04 9.37 54.01
C SER A 99 7.62 10.33 52.90
N LEU A 100 7.90 9.98 51.64
CA LEU A 100 7.27 10.58 50.47
C LEU A 100 5.77 10.58 50.77
N GLU A 101 5.21 11.72 51.18
CA GLU A 101 3.78 11.80 51.38
C GLU A 101 3.19 11.60 49.99
N LEU A 102 2.38 10.56 49.81
CA LEU A 102 1.72 10.25 48.54
C LEU A 102 1.10 11.51 47.91
N LYS A 103 0.58 12.42 48.74
CA LYS A 103 0.05 13.73 48.35
C LYS A 103 1.04 14.62 47.57
N GLN A 104 2.35 14.51 47.81
CA GLN A 104 3.38 15.24 47.05
C GLN A 104 3.51 14.73 45.61
N LEU A 105 3.15 13.47 45.35
CA LEU A 105 3.06 12.94 43.98
C LEU A 105 1.82 13.44 43.23
N GLU A 106 0.79 13.89 43.94
CA GLU A 106 -0.40 14.55 43.38
C GLU A 106 -0.18 16.05 43.11
N ALA A 107 0.85 16.64 43.73
CA ALA A 107 1.12 18.06 43.63
C ALA A 107 1.40 18.50 42.18
N GLY A 108 0.86 19.67 41.80
CA GLY A 108 1.03 20.25 40.47
C GLY A 108 0.15 19.62 39.38
N ASN A 109 -0.96 18.97 39.74
CA ASN A 109 -1.91 18.34 38.81
C ASN A 109 -1.25 17.26 37.91
N LYS A 110 -0.33 16.48 38.50
CA LYS A 110 0.34 15.39 37.80
C LYS A 110 -0.66 14.30 37.42
N ILE A 111 -0.40 13.63 36.30
CA ILE A 111 -1.21 12.50 35.86
C ILE A 111 -0.66 11.24 36.53
N LEU A 112 -1.49 10.56 37.31
CA LEU A 112 -1.14 9.36 38.06
C LEU A 112 -1.49 8.07 37.31
N GLY A 113 -2.54 8.12 36.49
CA GLY A 113 -2.99 7.00 35.68
C GLY A 113 -3.92 7.47 34.57
N HIS A 114 -4.25 6.54 33.68
CA HIS A 114 -5.11 6.79 32.53
C HIS A 114 -6.21 5.74 32.50
N HIS A 115 -7.45 6.18 32.32
CA HIS A 115 -8.61 5.31 32.17
C HIS A 115 -9.13 5.39 30.75
N VAL A 116 -9.10 4.26 30.04
CA VAL A 116 -9.62 4.10 28.69
C VAL A 116 -10.89 3.25 28.76
N ILE A 117 -11.92 3.68 28.03
CA ILE A 117 -13.13 2.89 27.80
C ILE A 117 -13.19 2.58 26.32
N GLN A 118 -13.37 1.32 25.96
CA GLN A 118 -13.47 0.85 24.57
C GLN A 118 -14.78 0.08 24.40
N SER A 119 -15.74 0.66 23.70
CA SER A 119 -17.09 0.12 23.50
C SER A 119 -17.23 -0.51 22.12
N PHE A 120 -17.99 -1.60 22.03
CA PHE A 120 -18.29 -2.34 20.79
C PHE A 120 -19.79 -2.24 20.46
N SER A 121 -20.19 -2.49 19.22
CA SER A 121 -21.62 -2.52 18.86
C SER A 121 -22.24 -3.85 19.30
N PRO A 122 -23.50 -3.88 19.73
CA PRO A 122 -24.25 -5.12 19.91
C PRO A 122 -24.34 -5.96 18.62
N GLU A 123 -24.21 -5.32 17.45
CA GLU A 123 -24.19 -5.99 16.14
C GLU A 123 -22.84 -6.65 15.82
N ASP A 124 -21.78 -6.34 16.56
CA ASP A 124 -20.48 -6.99 16.39
C ASP A 124 -20.63 -8.44 16.89
N LYS A 125 -20.47 -9.44 16.00
CA LYS A 125 -20.60 -10.88 16.33
C LYS A 125 -19.35 -11.40 17.06
N LEU A 126 -18.94 -10.71 18.12
CA LEU A 126 -17.75 -11.02 18.92
C LEU A 126 -18.14 -11.48 20.32
N SER A 127 -17.42 -12.49 20.81
CA SER A 127 -17.52 -12.94 22.20
C SER A 127 -16.91 -11.90 23.17
N PRO A 128 -17.33 -11.89 24.45
CA PRO A 128 -16.71 -11.07 25.48
C PRO A 128 -15.19 -11.30 25.59
N GLU A 129 -14.72 -12.53 25.37
CA GLU A 129 -13.31 -12.91 25.35
C GLU A 129 -12.54 -12.26 24.20
N GLU A 130 -13.09 -12.29 22.99
CA GLU A 130 -12.48 -11.64 21.82
C GLU A 130 -12.42 -10.13 22.01
N ILE A 131 -13.50 -9.54 22.55
CA ILE A 131 -13.54 -8.13 22.92
C ILE A 131 -12.46 -7.81 23.95
N HIS A 132 -12.31 -8.63 24.99
CA HIS A 132 -11.27 -8.46 26.00
C HIS A 132 -9.86 -8.49 25.38
N GLU A 133 -9.60 -9.48 24.51
CA GLU A 133 -8.31 -9.64 23.86
C GLU A 133 -7.99 -8.48 22.90
N ILE A 134 -8.99 -7.95 22.18
CA ILE A 134 -8.84 -6.73 21.38
C ILE A 134 -8.37 -5.56 22.26
N GLY A 135 -9.00 -5.38 23.43
CA GLY A 135 -8.60 -4.35 24.39
C GLY A 135 -7.19 -4.54 24.93
N ARG A 136 -6.83 -5.77 25.27
CA ARG A 136 -5.48 -6.14 25.73
C ARG A 136 -4.41 -5.86 24.68
N LYS A 137 -4.61 -6.29 23.42
CA LYS A 137 -3.72 -5.98 22.29
C LYS A 137 -3.60 -4.48 22.04
N THR A 138 -4.71 -3.76 22.20
CA THR A 138 -4.77 -2.30 22.01
C THR A 138 -3.87 -1.57 23.00
N ILE A 139 -3.97 -1.89 24.29
CA ILE A 139 -3.18 -1.19 25.30
C ILE A 139 -1.71 -1.60 25.28
N LEU A 140 -1.41 -2.89 25.08
CA LEU A 140 -0.05 -3.39 24.92
C LEU A 140 0.71 -2.63 23.82
N GLU A 141 0.08 -2.47 22.66
CA GLU A 141 0.65 -1.72 21.54
C GLU A 141 0.79 -0.23 21.83
N LEU A 142 -0.23 0.40 22.43
CA LEU A 142 -0.18 1.83 22.76
C LEU A 142 0.95 2.15 23.74
N THR A 143 1.19 1.28 24.72
CA THR A 143 2.18 1.49 25.78
C THR A 143 3.54 0.87 25.48
N GLY A 144 3.69 0.20 24.33
CA GLY A 144 4.92 -0.52 23.98
C GLY A 144 5.31 -1.64 24.94
N ASN A 145 4.34 -2.21 25.67
CA ASN A 145 4.57 -3.18 26.75
C ASN A 145 5.43 -2.66 27.93
N GLU A 146 5.51 -1.34 28.13
CA GLU A 146 6.36 -0.75 29.17
C GLU A 146 5.57 -0.13 30.34
N HIS A 147 4.24 -0.24 30.32
CA HIS A 147 3.36 0.30 31.36
C HIS A 147 2.47 -0.80 31.95
N GLU A 148 2.31 -0.76 33.26
CA GLU A 148 1.40 -1.63 33.98
C GLU A 148 -0.04 -1.30 33.61
N PHE A 149 -0.90 -2.30 33.42
CA PHE A 149 -2.32 -2.08 33.22
C PHE A 149 -3.18 -3.19 33.81
N VAL A 150 -4.42 -2.84 34.12
CA VAL A 150 -5.53 -3.77 34.40
C VAL A 150 -6.65 -3.49 33.41
N ILE A 151 -7.22 -4.54 32.84
CA ILE A 151 -8.33 -4.48 31.90
C ILE A 151 -9.48 -5.34 32.41
N SER A 152 -10.69 -4.87 32.20
CA SER A 152 -11.93 -5.57 32.52
C SER A 152 -12.94 -5.41 31.38
N THR A 153 -13.76 -6.41 31.13
CA THR A 153 -14.84 -6.35 30.14
C THR A 153 -16.18 -6.35 30.85
N HIS A 154 -16.97 -5.31 30.64
CA HIS A 154 -18.30 -5.12 31.21
C HIS A 154 -19.36 -5.65 30.23
N VAL A 155 -20.22 -6.53 30.73
CA VAL A 155 -21.31 -7.21 30.00
C VAL A 155 -22.69 -6.89 30.58
N ASP A 156 -22.77 -5.97 31.53
CA ASP A 156 -24.00 -5.56 32.26
C ASP A 156 -24.94 -4.64 31.46
N ARG A 157 -24.54 -4.25 30.24
CA ARG A 157 -25.27 -3.31 29.40
C ARG A 157 -25.61 -3.95 28.05
N GLU A 158 -26.47 -3.26 27.30
CA GLU A 158 -26.84 -3.64 25.92
C GLU A 158 -25.62 -3.82 25.00
N HIS A 159 -24.52 -3.11 25.26
CA HIS A 159 -23.26 -3.26 24.53
C HIS A 159 -22.10 -3.63 25.46
N ILE A 160 -21.26 -4.54 24.98
CA ILE A 160 -20.04 -4.97 25.67
C ILE A 160 -18.97 -3.87 25.52
N HIS A 161 -18.24 -3.61 26.60
CA HIS A 161 -17.18 -2.60 26.59
C HIS A 161 -16.04 -2.96 27.54
N ASN A 162 -14.82 -2.63 27.15
CA ASN A 162 -13.64 -2.76 27.99
C ASN A 162 -13.41 -1.48 28.79
N HIS A 163 -13.00 -1.66 30.03
CA HIS A 163 -12.35 -0.64 30.83
C HIS A 163 -10.88 -1.01 31.04
N ILE A 164 -9.98 -0.11 30.67
CA ILE A 164 -8.54 -0.29 30.76
C ILE A 164 -7.98 0.82 31.63
N LEU A 165 -7.32 0.46 32.72
CA LEU A 165 -6.63 1.37 33.60
C LEU A 165 -5.13 1.10 33.49
N PHE A 166 -4.32 2.09 33.11
CA PHE A 166 -2.87 1.91 32.98
C PHE A 166 -2.07 2.98 33.70
N ASN A 167 -0.89 2.59 34.21
CA ASN A 167 -0.03 3.45 35.01
C ASN A 167 0.59 4.52 34.12
N SER A 168 0.57 5.78 34.58
CA SER A 168 1.30 6.84 33.90
C SER A 168 2.81 6.66 34.03
N THR A 169 3.34 5.89 34.98
CA THR A 169 4.78 5.65 35.12
C THR A 169 5.20 4.44 34.30
N ASN A 170 6.25 4.60 33.50
CA ASN A 170 6.89 3.53 32.75
C ASN A 170 7.71 2.63 33.70
N MET A 171 7.51 1.32 33.60
CA MET A 171 8.14 0.32 34.47
C MET A 171 9.66 0.27 34.33
N ILE A 172 10.18 0.56 33.13
CA ILE A 172 11.59 0.42 32.79
C ILE A 172 12.35 1.72 33.10
N THR A 173 11.81 2.85 32.63
CA THR A 173 12.52 4.14 32.66
C THR A 173 12.11 5.03 33.83
N GLY A 174 11.01 4.72 34.52
CA GLY A 174 10.42 5.57 35.54
C GLY A 174 9.91 6.92 35.01
N LYS A 175 9.87 7.12 33.67
CA LYS A 175 9.34 8.33 33.04
C LYS A 175 7.81 8.27 32.93
N SER A 176 7.17 9.44 32.82
CA SER A 176 5.72 9.50 32.69
C SER A 176 5.28 9.36 31.24
N PHE A 177 4.23 8.58 30.98
CA PHE A 177 3.52 8.49 29.72
C PHE A 177 2.94 9.86 29.37
N ARG A 178 3.34 10.40 28.22
CA ARG A 178 2.88 11.72 27.78
C ARG A 178 1.71 11.55 26.85
N TRP A 179 0.53 11.92 27.33
CA TRP A 179 -0.64 12.05 26.47
C TRP A 179 -0.54 13.36 25.66
N LEU A 180 -0.06 13.25 24.43
CA LEU A 180 0.18 14.37 23.53
C LEU A 180 -1.00 14.61 22.58
N LYS A 181 -0.96 15.75 21.88
CA LYS A 181 -1.88 16.04 20.79
C LYS A 181 -1.68 15.01 19.67
N GLY A 182 -2.63 14.08 19.55
CA GLY A 182 -2.57 12.96 18.60
C GLY A 182 -2.64 11.59 19.26
N THR A 183 -2.29 11.45 20.55
CA THR A 183 -2.30 10.16 21.25
C THR A 183 -3.68 9.52 21.26
N LYS A 184 -4.75 10.30 21.43
CA LYS A 184 -6.13 9.79 21.31
C LYS A 184 -6.40 9.18 19.92
N ALA A 185 -5.94 9.83 18.86
CA ALA A 185 -6.12 9.32 17.50
C ALA A 185 -5.27 8.07 17.24
N VAL A 186 -4.10 7.96 17.88
CA VAL A 186 -3.27 6.75 17.85
C VAL A 186 -3.99 5.61 18.57
N LEU A 187 -4.50 5.83 19.79
CA LEU A 187 -5.32 4.85 20.52
C LEU A 187 -6.52 4.37 19.68
N GLU A 188 -7.25 5.31 19.07
CA GLU A 188 -8.38 4.99 18.19
C GLU A 188 -7.95 4.11 17.01
N LYS A 189 -6.87 4.45 16.31
CA LYS A 189 -6.36 3.67 15.18
C LYS A 189 -5.90 2.27 15.59
N ILE A 190 -5.22 2.14 16.73
CA ILE A 190 -4.77 0.84 17.25
C ILE A 190 -5.99 -0.01 17.61
N SER A 191 -6.95 0.57 18.32
CA SER A 191 -8.23 -0.08 18.66
C SER A 191 -8.96 -0.56 17.40
N ASP A 192 -9.12 0.32 16.41
CA ASP A 192 -9.80 0.03 15.16
C ASP A 192 -9.07 -1.06 14.36
N LYS A 193 -7.73 -1.06 14.37
CA LYS A 193 -6.90 -2.09 13.71
C LYS A 193 -7.15 -3.48 14.30
N HIS A 194 -7.09 -3.62 15.63
CA HIS A 194 -7.31 -4.93 16.28
C HIS A 194 -8.76 -5.38 16.18
N ALA A 195 -9.70 -4.45 16.28
CA ALA A 195 -11.12 -4.73 16.14
C ALA A 195 -11.50 -5.14 14.70
N ALA A 196 -10.94 -4.48 13.68
CA ALA A 196 -11.18 -4.83 12.28
C ALA A 196 -10.62 -6.23 11.95
N LYS A 197 -9.44 -6.59 12.46
CA LYS A 197 -8.86 -7.93 12.29
C LYS A 197 -9.74 -9.02 12.89
N ALA A 198 -10.47 -8.73 13.97
CA ALA A 198 -11.43 -9.65 14.56
C ALA A 198 -12.80 -9.66 13.86
N GLY A 199 -13.03 -8.78 12.86
CA GLY A 199 -14.31 -8.69 12.16
C GLY A 199 -15.35 -7.76 12.81
N ALA A 200 -14.95 -6.91 13.77
CA ALA A 200 -15.83 -5.90 14.34
C ALA A 200 -16.17 -4.78 13.32
N ILE A 201 -17.36 -4.20 13.44
CA ILE A 201 -17.76 -3.03 12.67
C ILE A 201 -17.00 -1.82 13.24
N ILE A 202 -16.26 -1.09 12.41
CA ILE A 202 -15.52 0.12 12.83
C ILE A 202 -16.34 1.38 12.57
N ILE A 203 -16.34 2.33 13.50
CA ILE A 203 -16.96 3.65 13.25
C ILE A 203 -16.19 4.32 12.12
N ASP A 204 -16.87 4.66 11.03
CA ASP A 204 -16.31 5.47 9.95
C ASP A 204 -16.18 6.92 10.43
N LYS A 205 -15.23 7.17 11.35
CA LYS A 205 -14.87 8.52 11.77
C LYS A 205 -14.26 9.17 10.55
N SER A 206 -15.00 10.01 9.85
CA SER A 206 -14.46 10.84 8.77
C SER A 206 -13.36 11.76 9.32
N PRO A 207 -12.07 11.45 9.14
CA PRO A 207 -10.99 12.30 9.58
C PRO A 207 -10.81 13.41 8.55
N LYS A 208 -10.40 14.59 9.00
CA LYS A 208 -10.20 15.74 8.10
C LYS A 208 -9.27 15.38 6.92
N ASN A 209 -8.30 14.48 7.12
CA ASN A 209 -7.54 13.77 6.09
C ASN A 209 -7.36 12.30 6.52
N SER A 210 -7.83 11.33 5.74
CA SER A 210 -7.80 9.89 6.06
C SER A 210 -7.15 9.08 4.99
N HIS A 211 -6.57 7.94 5.36
CA HIS A 211 -6.17 6.86 4.47
C HIS A 211 -7.29 6.41 3.52
N LYS A 212 -8.53 6.32 3.99
CA LYS A 212 -9.70 6.08 3.12
C LYS A 212 -9.88 7.23 2.14
N LYS A 213 -9.64 8.48 2.54
CA LYS A 213 -9.60 9.66 1.66
C LYS A 213 -8.41 9.64 0.70
N TYR A 214 -7.24 9.14 1.09
CA TYR A 214 -6.05 9.05 0.25
C TYR A 214 -6.16 7.89 -0.75
N THR A 215 -6.55 6.69 -0.31
CA THR A 215 -6.88 5.55 -1.18
C THR A 215 -8.09 5.89 -2.04
N MET A 216 -9.13 6.55 -1.53
CA MET A 216 -10.21 7.10 -2.37
C MET A 216 -9.72 8.20 -3.30
N TRP A 217 -8.80 9.07 -2.89
CA TRP A 217 -8.25 10.13 -3.75
C TRP A 217 -7.36 9.54 -4.84
N GLN A 218 -6.54 8.53 -4.54
CA GLN A 218 -5.75 7.76 -5.49
C GLN A 218 -6.67 6.99 -6.44
N THR A 219 -7.71 6.32 -5.91
CA THR A 219 -8.71 5.62 -6.72
C THR A 219 -9.52 6.60 -7.57
N GLU A 220 -9.95 7.73 -7.01
CA GLU A 220 -10.65 8.80 -7.73
C GLU A 220 -9.75 9.45 -8.76
N ASN A 221 -8.45 9.60 -8.49
CA ASN A 221 -7.49 10.10 -9.48
C ASN A 221 -7.20 9.07 -10.55
N LEU A 222 -7.13 7.78 -10.21
CA LEU A 222 -7.03 6.70 -11.17
C LEU A 222 -8.26 6.68 -12.08
N PHE A 223 -9.46 6.76 -11.52
CA PHE A 223 -10.70 6.86 -12.29
C PHE A 223 -10.74 8.14 -13.12
N LYS A 224 -10.31 9.29 -12.59
CA LYS A 224 -10.16 10.53 -13.38
C LYS A 224 -9.16 10.35 -14.52
N SER A 225 -8.05 9.67 -14.28
CA SER A 225 -7.01 9.40 -15.27
C SER A 225 -7.53 8.50 -16.39
N LYS A 226 -8.19 7.38 -16.04
CA LYS A 226 -8.84 6.47 -17.00
C LYS A 226 -9.95 7.17 -17.79
N ILE A 227 -10.85 7.89 -17.11
CA ILE A 227 -11.90 8.68 -17.77
C ILE A 227 -11.28 9.70 -18.72
N LYS A 228 -10.24 10.41 -18.29
CA LYS A 228 -9.53 11.38 -19.13
C LYS A 228 -8.89 10.69 -20.34
N SER A 229 -8.23 9.55 -20.16
CA SER A 229 -7.61 8.77 -21.24
C SER A 229 -8.65 8.35 -22.29
N ARG A 230 -9.79 7.79 -21.86
CA ARG A 230 -10.91 7.43 -22.76
C ARG A 230 -11.48 8.64 -23.46
N LEU A 231 -11.73 9.74 -22.75
CA LEU A 231 -12.29 10.96 -23.34
C LEU A 231 -11.35 11.60 -24.36
N ASP A 232 -10.06 11.73 -24.05
CA ASP A 232 -9.08 12.29 -24.96
C ASP A 232 -8.95 11.41 -26.22
N PHE A 233 -8.94 10.08 -26.05
CA PHE A 233 -8.97 9.14 -27.17
C PHE A 233 -10.24 9.28 -28.01
N LEU A 234 -11.42 9.30 -27.39
CA LEU A 234 -12.70 9.45 -28.10
C LEU A 234 -12.80 10.80 -28.83
N LEU A 235 -12.22 11.88 -28.30
CA LEU A 235 -12.19 13.18 -28.96
C LEU A 235 -11.37 13.16 -30.26
N GLU A 236 -10.39 12.27 -30.37
CA GLU A 236 -9.56 12.10 -31.57
C GLU A 236 -10.20 11.14 -32.59
N HIS A 237 -11.04 10.21 -32.13
CA HIS A 237 -11.54 9.08 -32.94
C HIS A 237 -13.05 9.11 -33.20
N SER A 238 -13.74 10.20 -32.83
CA SER A 238 -15.18 10.36 -33.09
C SER A 238 -15.44 11.51 -34.08
N SER A 239 -16.52 11.42 -34.86
CA SER A 239 -16.86 12.43 -35.88
C SER A 239 -18.09 13.26 -35.52
N THR A 240 -19.05 12.68 -34.79
CA THR A 240 -20.27 13.36 -34.33
C THR A 240 -20.51 13.09 -32.85
N ILE A 241 -21.43 13.84 -32.23
CA ILE A 241 -21.76 13.63 -30.81
C ILE A 241 -22.51 12.31 -30.57
N GLU A 242 -23.29 11.85 -31.55
CA GLU A 242 -23.93 10.53 -31.54
C GLU A 242 -22.86 9.42 -31.61
N ASP A 243 -21.96 9.49 -32.58
CA ASP A 243 -20.84 8.56 -32.75
C ASP A 243 -19.95 8.49 -31.50
N PHE A 244 -19.63 9.66 -30.91
CA PHE A 244 -18.91 9.75 -29.65
C PHE A 244 -19.60 8.98 -28.51
N LYS A 245 -20.93 9.06 -28.39
CA LYS A 245 -21.68 8.36 -27.33
C LYS A 245 -21.70 6.86 -27.55
N GLU A 246 -21.82 6.40 -28.79
CA GLU A 246 -21.79 4.98 -29.14
C GLU A 246 -20.42 4.37 -28.84
N LYS A 247 -19.35 5.01 -29.28
CA LYS A 247 -17.96 4.61 -28.98
C LYS A 247 -17.64 4.69 -27.49
N ALA A 248 -18.14 5.71 -26.78
CA ALA A 248 -17.98 5.79 -25.34
C ALA A 248 -18.63 4.60 -24.62
N ALA A 249 -19.83 4.19 -25.05
CA ALA A 249 -20.50 3.02 -24.50
C ALA A 249 -19.73 1.72 -24.76
N ALA A 250 -19.18 1.56 -25.97
CA ALA A 250 -18.31 0.42 -26.33
C ALA A 250 -17.04 0.36 -25.45
N LEU A 251 -16.45 1.51 -25.12
CA LEU A 251 -15.35 1.62 -24.16
C LEU A 251 -15.79 1.64 -22.69
N TYR A 252 -16.97 1.12 -22.35
CA TYR A 252 -17.52 1.06 -20.99
C TYR A 252 -17.54 2.41 -20.25
N LEU A 253 -17.70 3.51 -20.98
CA LEU A 253 -17.75 4.87 -20.44
C LEU A 253 -19.16 5.44 -20.59
N GLN A 254 -19.86 5.57 -19.46
CA GLN A 254 -21.14 6.26 -19.41
C GLN A 254 -20.93 7.79 -19.44
N VAL A 255 -21.72 8.45 -20.28
CA VAL A 255 -21.66 9.91 -20.50
C VAL A 255 -23.03 10.56 -20.26
N ASP A 256 -23.06 11.67 -19.51
CA ASP A 256 -24.28 12.44 -19.26
C ASP A 256 -24.02 13.96 -19.40
N PHE A 257 -24.73 14.58 -20.36
CA PHE A 257 -24.66 16.01 -20.68
C PHE A 257 -25.86 16.83 -20.17
N SER A 258 -26.77 16.23 -19.39
CA SER A 258 -28.03 16.87 -18.96
C SER A 258 -27.86 18.07 -18.02
N LYS A 259 -26.69 18.21 -17.40
CA LYS A 259 -26.38 19.24 -16.41
C LYS A 259 -25.37 20.24 -16.97
N LYS A 260 -25.21 21.38 -16.30
CA LYS A 260 -24.18 22.39 -16.62
C LYS A 260 -22.78 21.82 -16.85
N TRP A 261 -22.42 20.78 -16.10
CA TRP A 261 -21.15 20.07 -16.27
C TRP A 261 -21.43 18.65 -16.68
N ALA A 262 -20.81 18.20 -17.78
CA ALA A 262 -20.86 16.81 -18.20
C ALA A 262 -20.39 15.89 -17.07
N THR A 263 -21.00 14.72 -16.94
CA THR A 263 -20.59 13.72 -15.95
C THR A 263 -20.29 12.37 -16.60
N PHE A 264 -19.31 11.68 -16.04
CA PHE A 264 -18.72 10.49 -16.62
C PHE A 264 -18.57 9.38 -15.57
N ARG A 265 -18.76 8.12 -15.99
CA ARG A 265 -18.59 6.95 -15.12
C ARG A 265 -18.07 5.75 -15.91
N LEU A 266 -17.05 5.10 -15.38
CA LEU A 266 -16.53 3.82 -15.87
C LEU A 266 -17.48 2.70 -15.40
N LEU A 267 -17.96 1.88 -16.33
CA LEU A 267 -18.88 0.77 -16.07
C LEU A 267 -18.15 -0.53 -15.77
N ASP A 268 -16.91 -0.65 -16.26
CA ASP A 268 -15.98 -1.77 -16.05
C ASP A 268 -15.17 -1.66 -14.75
N GLN A 269 -15.45 -0.67 -13.91
CA GLN A 269 -14.72 -0.41 -12.67
C GLN A 269 -15.70 -0.22 -11.50
N PRO A 270 -15.29 -0.46 -10.24
CA PRO A 270 -16.13 -0.25 -9.06
C PRO A 270 -16.26 1.26 -8.70
N GLN A 271 -16.63 2.08 -9.69
CA GLN A 271 -16.87 3.51 -9.53
C GLN A 271 -18.28 3.75 -9.01
N ILE A 272 -18.40 4.30 -7.80
CA ILE A 272 -19.68 4.57 -7.14
C ILE A 272 -20.26 5.94 -7.54
N LYS A 273 -19.39 6.96 -7.72
CA LYS A 273 -19.79 8.35 -7.98
C LYS A 273 -19.35 8.80 -9.36
N ASN A 274 -20.22 9.50 -10.08
CA ASN A 274 -19.85 10.11 -11.36
C ASN A 274 -18.80 11.21 -11.17
N THR A 275 -17.91 11.33 -12.15
CA THR A 275 -16.87 12.37 -12.21
C THR A 275 -17.36 13.51 -13.10
N ARG A 276 -17.32 14.75 -12.60
CA ARG A 276 -17.67 15.95 -13.40
C ARG A 276 -16.52 16.34 -14.32
N GLY A 277 -16.80 16.72 -15.58
CA GLY A 277 -15.81 17.09 -16.59
C GLY A 277 -14.81 18.16 -16.14
N ARG A 278 -15.29 19.18 -15.42
CA ARG A 278 -14.44 20.25 -14.84
C ARG A 278 -13.33 19.77 -13.90
N ASN A 279 -13.47 18.57 -13.32
CA ASN A 279 -12.49 18.01 -12.41
C ASN A 279 -11.40 17.20 -13.14
N LEU A 280 -11.53 16.98 -14.45
CA LEU A 280 -10.59 16.21 -15.28
C LEU A 280 -9.48 17.09 -15.88
N SER A 281 -9.78 18.36 -16.16
CA SER A 281 -8.82 19.33 -16.68
C SER A 281 -8.88 20.63 -15.87
N LYS A 282 -7.83 20.90 -15.07
CA LYS A 282 -7.76 22.12 -14.26
C LYS A 282 -7.51 23.38 -15.09
N GLY A 283 -6.76 23.26 -16.19
CA GLY A 283 -6.42 24.38 -17.08
C GLY A 283 -7.53 24.75 -18.06
N ASN A 284 -8.40 23.80 -18.42
CA ASN A 284 -9.59 24.04 -19.24
C ASN A 284 -10.78 23.24 -18.70
N PRO A 285 -11.54 23.80 -17.74
CA PRO A 285 -12.66 23.11 -17.10
C PRO A 285 -13.81 22.74 -18.05
N GLU A 286 -13.95 23.43 -19.18
CA GLU A 286 -15.02 23.23 -20.15
C GLU A 286 -14.66 22.23 -21.25
N LYS A 287 -13.39 21.80 -21.35
CA LYS A 287 -12.87 20.90 -22.40
C LYS A 287 -13.79 19.70 -22.71
N TYR A 288 -14.40 19.09 -21.69
CA TYR A 288 -15.24 17.90 -21.83
C TYR A 288 -16.75 18.19 -21.70
N ASN A 289 -17.17 19.44 -21.83
CA ASN A 289 -18.60 19.78 -21.95
C ASN A 289 -19.08 19.62 -23.39
N LEU A 290 -20.39 19.46 -23.55
CA LEU A 290 -21.05 19.18 -24.83
C LEU A 290 -20.59 20.13 -25.95
N ASP A 291 -20.65 21.44 -25.72
CA ASP A 291 -20.34 22.44 -26.74
C ASP A 291 -18.88 22.37 -27.22
N GLN A 292 -17.93 22.19 -26.30
CA GLN A 292 -16.50 22.09 -26.62
C GLN A 292 -16.16 20.78 -27.31
N ILE A 293 -16.82 19.68 -26.92
CA ILE A 293 -16.70 18.41 -27.62
C ILE A 293 -17.18 18.58 -29.05
N ILE A 294 -18.39 19.13 -29.26
CA ILE A 294 -18.95 19.34 -30.61
C ILE A 294 -18.00 20.17 -31.48
N GLU A 295 -17.44 21.27 -30.97
CA GLU A 295 -16.46 22.06 -31.73
C GLU A 295 -15.20 21.26 -32.07
N ARG A 296 -14.62 20.53 -31.11
CA ARG A 296 -13.41 19.72 -31.35
C ARG A 296 -13.65 18.60 -32.35
N LEU A 297 -14.82 17.97 -32.35
CA LEU A 297 -15.15 16.88 -33.27
C LEU A 297 -15.24 17.35 -34.73
N LYS A 298 -15.57 18.62 -34.99
CA LYS A 298 -15.58 19.18 -36.36
C LYS A 298 -14.19 19.19 -37.03
N GLU A 299 -13.13 19.13 -36.23
CA GLU A 299 -11.75 19.08 -36.74
C GLU A 299 -11.36 17.67 -37.23
N ASN A 300 -12.11 16.63 -36.86
CA ASN A 300 -11.81 15.26 -37.26
C ASN A 300 -12.35 14.99 -38.66
N THR A 301 -11.45 14.65 -39.59
CA THR A 301 -11.79 14.36 -40.99
C THR A 301 -11.93 12.87 -41.28
N VAL A 302 -11.40 12.01 -40.40
CA VAL A 302 -11.39 10.55 -40.54
C VAL A 302 -12.48 9.96 -39.63
N ALA A 303 -13.27 9.04 -40.17
CA ALA A 303 -14.30 8.32 -39.43
C ALA A 303 -13.85 6.88 -39.19
N PHE A 304 -13.72 6.50 -37.92
CA PHE A 304 -13.43 5.12 -37.50
C PHE A 304 -14.72 4.39 -37.14
N THR A 305 -14.77 3.08 -37.39
CA THR A 305 -15.87 2.22 -36.91
C THR A 305 -15.76 1.97 -35.40
N ILE A 306 -16.82 1.41 -34.79
CA ILE A 306 -16.80 1.12 -33.34
C ILE A 306 -15.73 0.06 -33.02
N ASP A 307 -15.66 -1.00 -33.81
CA ASP A 307 -14.72 -2.11 -33.58
C ASP A 307 -13.26 -1.66 -33.69
N GLU A 308 -12.92 -0.88 -34.72
CA GLU A 308 -11.57 -0.30 -34.87
C GLU A 308 -11.17 0.60 -33.69
N VAL A 309 -12.14 1.33 -33.11
CA VAL A 309 -11.90 2.20 -31.95
C VAL A 309 -11.67 1.38 -30.69
N VAL A 310 -12.36 0.25 -30.54
CA VAL A 310 -12.14 -0.69 -29.43
C VAL A 310 -10.74 -1.29 -29.54
N ASP A 311 -10.39 -1.86 -30.69
CA ASP A 311 -9.09 -2.49 -30.92
C ASP A 311 -7.94 -1.50 -30.67
N ARG A 312 -8.02 -0.31 -31.26
CA ARG A 312 -7.01 0.77 -31.05
C ARG A 312 -6.92 1.22 -29.58
N TYR A 313 -8.03 1.20 -28.85
CA TYR A 313 -8.01 1.54 -27.43
C TYR A 313 -7.35 0.43 -26.59
N GLU A 314 -7.59 -0.83 -26.94
CA GLU A 314 -6.94 -1.98 -26.31
C GLU A 314 -5.43 -1.98 -26.56
N GLU A 315 -5.00 -1.72 -27.79
CA GLU A 315 -3.59 -1.53 -28.15
C GLU A 315 -2.95 -0.38 -27.34
N LYS A 316 -3.64 0.76 -27.24
CA LYS A 316 -3.19 1.90 -26.43
C LYS A 316 -3.05 1.52 -24.95
N GLU A 317 -4.03 0.84 -24.36
CA GLU A 317 -3.95 0.41 -22.95
C GLU A 317 -2.85 -0.65 -22.76
N HIS A 318 -2.62 -1.53 -23.73
CA HIS A 318 -1.54 -2.50 -23.72
C HIS A 318 -0.17 -1.81 -23.76
N ALA A 319 0.02 -0.83 -24.64
CA ALA A 319 1.24 -0.02 -24.69
C ALA A 319 1.50 0.70 -23.35
N VAL A 320 0.45 1.28 -22.74
CA VAL A 320 0.55 1.92 -21.42
C VAL A 320 0.86 0.92 -20.30
N LYS A 321 0.34 -0.31 -20.36
CA LYS A 321 0.69 -1.37 -19.41
C LYS A 321 2.14 -1.83 -19.56
N GLN A 322 2.66 -1.84 -20.78
CA GLN A 322 4.06 -2.18 -21.07
C GLN A 322 5.04 -1.01 -20.82
N ASP A 323 4.54 0.17 -20.46
CA ASP A 323 5.30 1.34 -20.05
C ASP A 323 5.58 1.27 -18.53
N PHE A 324 6.49 0.36 -18.16
CA PHE A 324 7.03 0.20 -16.80
C PHE A 324 8.56 0.24 -16.81
N ASP A 325 9.16 0.66 -15.70
CA ASP A 325 10.62 0.60 -15.53
C ASP A 325 11.04 -0.72 -14.88
N TYR A 326 10.19 -1.23 -13.98
CA TYR A 326 10.42 -2.43 -13.19
C TYR A 326 9.21 -3.36 -13.22
N GLN A 327 9.46 -4.65 -13.35
CA GLN A 327 8.49 -5.71 -13.05
C GLN A 327 9.06 -6.61 -11.95
N VAL A 328 8.27 -6.91 -10.93
CA VAL A 328 8.67 -7.78 -9.81
C VAL A 328 7.56 -8.75 -9.49
N ASN A 329 7.90 -10.02 -9.26
CA ASN A 329 6.95 -11.01 -8.79
C ASN A 329 6.71 -10.83 -7.28
N ILE A 330 5.44 -10.89 -6.90
CA ILE A 330 4.96 -10.80 -5.52
C ILE A 330 4.34 -12.14 -5.17
N GLU A 331 4.97 -12.82 -4.24
CA GLU A 331 4.46 -14.08 -3.73
C GLU A 331 3.27 -13.84 -2.81
N SER A 332 2.33 -14.79 -2.82
CA SER A 332 1.06 -14.70 -2.09
C SER A 332 1.23 -14.39 -0.59
N TRP A 333 2.32 -14.83 0.06
CA TRP A 333 2.58 -14.55 1.48
C TRP A 333 3.03 -13.12 1.78
N GLN A 334 3.54 -12.39 0.78
CA GLN A 334 3.91 -10.97 0.93
C GLN A 334 2.66 -10.07 0.96
N VAL A 335 1.53 -10.60 0.50
CA VAL A 335 0.23 -9.94 0.51
C VAL A 335 -0.40 -10.11 1.89
N ASP A 336 -0.70 -8.98 2.54
CA ASP A 336 -1.43 -8.96 3.80
C ASP A 336 -2.92 -9.29 3.59
N HIS A 337 -3.54 -8.59 2.64
CA HIS A 337 -4.91 -8.88 2.19
C HIS A 337 -5.19 -8.26 0.81
N VAL A 338 -6.12 -8.89 0.08
CA VAL A 338 -6.61 -8.44 -1.22
C VAL A 338 -7.90 -7.65 -1.04
N THR A 339 -8.07 -6.59 -1.83
CA THR A 339 -9.30 -5.81 -1.91
C THR A 339 -9.79 -5.77 -3.36
N THR A 340 -11.04 -5.37 -3.58
CA THR A 340 -11.57 -5.14 -4.94
C THR A 340 -10.83 -4.05 -5.73
N LYS A 341 -9.90 -3.32 -5.12
CA LYS A 341 -9.16 -2.21 -5.73
C LYS A 341 -7.68 -2.49 -5.93
N GLY A 342 -7.16 -3.59 -5.42
CA GLY A 342 -5.73 -3.89 -5.36
C GLY A 342 -5.34 -4.61 -4.07
N ILE A 343 -4.04 -4.65 -3.77
CA ILE A 343 -3.48 -5.46 -2.68
C ILE A 343 -2.75 -4.60 -1.65
N TYR A 344 -2.73 -5.05 -0.41
CA TYR A 344 -1.88 -4.50 0.64
C TYR A 344 -0.66 -5.40 0.81
N LEU A 345 0.54 -4.80 0.73
CA LEU A 345 1.81 -5.49 0.89
C LEU A 345 2.45 -5.13 2.21
N ASN A 346 3.01 -6.14 2.88
CA ASN A 346 3.90 -5.94 4.01
C ASN A 346 5.31 -5.67 3.49
N VAL A 347 5.90 -4.55 3.91
CA VAL A 347 7.24 -4.12 3.50
C VAL A 347 8.02 -3.54 4.68
N ASP A 348 9.34 -3.59 4.57
CA ASP A 348 10.25 -2.95 5.52
C ASP A 348 10.80 -1.68 4.89
N PHE A 349 11.09 -0.68 5.72
CA PHE A 349 11.71 0.55 5.28
C PHE A 349 12.85 0.98 6.23
N GLY A 350 14.03 0.43 5.98
CA GLY A 350 15.19 0.59 6.87
C GLY A 350 15.06 -0.25 8.14
N VAL A 351 15.96 -0.02 9.11
CA VAL A 351 16.09 -0.90 10.28
C VAL A 351 14.85 -0.80 11.19
N ALA A 352 14.21 -1.96 11.44
CA ALA A 352 13.09 -2.13 12.37
C ALA A 352 11.82 -1.29 12.05
N ASN A 353 11.64 -0.88 10.80
CA ASN A 353 10.44 -0.17 10.35
C ASN A 353 9.63 -1.06 9.40
N ARG A 354 8.83 -1.94 9.99
CA ARG A 354 7.83 -2.72 9.26
C ARG A 354 6.54 -1.93 9.08
N GLY A 355 5.93 -2.09 7.92
CA GLY A 355 4.72 -1.37 7.57
C GLY A 355 3.98 -1.97 6.40
N GLN A 356 2.87 -1.34 6.06
CA GLN A 356 2.01 -1.72 4.97
C GLN A 356 1.98 -0.63 3.91
N LEU A 357 1.83 -1.03 2.65
CA LEU A 357 1.50 -0.12 1.56
C LEU A 357 0.45 -0.73 0.65
N PHE A 358 -0.28 0.14 -0.04
CA PHE A 358 -1.33 -0.27 -0.99
C PHE A 358 -0.81 -0.16 -2.42
N ILE A 359 -1.04 -1.23 -3.19
CA ILE A 359 -0.81 -1.29 -4.63
C ILE A 359 -2.15 -1.36 -5.34
N GLY A 360 -2.40 -0.41 -6.26
CA GLY A 360 -3.63 -0.42 -7.04
C GLY A 360 -3.66 -1.56 -8.06
N GLY A 361 -4.84 -2.13 -8.28
CA GLY A 361 -5.06 -3.27 -9.18
C GLY A 361 -4.61 -3.06 -10.63
N TYR A 362 -4.49 -1.81 -11.07
CA TYR A 362 -3.99 -1.46 -12.42
C TYR A 362 -2.48 -1.63 -12.59
N LYS A 363 -1.74 -1.89 -11.50
CA LYS A 363 -0.29 -2.15 -11.51
C LYS A 363 0.04 -3.62 -11.29
N ILE A 364 -0.97 -4.49 -11.14
CA ILE A 364 -0.77 -5.89 -10.81
C ILE A 364 -1.57 -6.78 -11.72
N ASP A 365 -0.94 -7.87 -12.16
CA ASP A 365 -1.60 -8.98 -12.84
C ASP A 365 -1.51 -10.21 -11.95
N GLN A 366 -2.65 -10.85 -11.68
CA GLN A 366 -2.72 -12.07 -10.87
C GLN A 366 -2.39 -13.29 -11.74
N LEU A 367 -1.53 -14.15 -11.22
CA LEU A 367 -1.07 -15.40 -11.84
C LEU A 367 -1.96 -16.58 -11.41
N GLU A 368 -1.90 -17.68 -12.17
CA GLU A 368 -2.74 -18.87 -11.94
C GLU A 368 -2.46 -19.56 -10.59
N ASP A 369 -1.25 -19.39 -10.06
CA ASP A 369 -0.78 -19.91 -8.77
C ASP A 369 -1.18 -19.04 -7.56
N GLY A 370 -1.79 -17.87 -7.80
CA GLY A 370 -2.20 -16.93 -6.77
C GLY A 370 -1.23 -15.77 -6.54
N ASP A 371 -0.04 -15.80 -7.16
CA ASP A 371 0.96 -14.75 -7.08
C ASP A 371 0.60 -13.56 -7.98
N PHE A 372 1.36 -12.46 -7.86
CA PHE A 372 1.09 -11.24 -8.63
C PHE A 372 2.36 -10.73 -9.32
N ASN A 373 2.24 -10.33 -10.58
CA ASN A 373 3.25 -9.51 -11.25
C ASN A 373 2.97 -8.03 -11.00
N LEU A 374 3.92 -7.31 -10.40
CA LEU A 374 3.82 -5.89 -10.10
C LEU A 374 4.64 -5.06 -11.10
N TYR A 375 3.99 -4.11 -11.77
CA TYR A 375 4.58 -3.18 -12.75
C TYR A 375 4.71 -1.77 -12.18
N VAL A 376 5.93 -1.24 -12.12
CA VAL A 376 6.27 -0.01 -11.40
C VAL A 376 7.25 0.86 -12.20
N LYS A 377 7.03 2.17 -12.21
CA LYS A 377 8.02 3.15 -12.66
C LYS A 377 8.90 3.60 -11.50
N SER A 378 10.16 3.92 -11.78
CA SER A 378 11.14 4.46 -10.82
C SER A 378 10.58 5.62 -10.00
N GLY A 379 9.89 6.55 -10.66
CA GLY A 379 9.29 7.75 -10.07
C GLY A 379 7.90 7.55 -9.45
N ASP A 380 7.31 6.35 -9.49
CA ASP A 380 6.02 6.10 -8.83
C ASP A 380 6.14 6.35 -7.32
N ILE A 381 5.09 6.87 -6.71
CA ILE A 381 5.09 7.21 -5.27
C ILE A 381 4.06 6.35 -4.53
N PHE A 382 4.54 5.61 -3.54
CA PHE A 382 3.77 4.75 -2.65
C PHE A 382 3.77 5.30 -1.23
N TYR A 383 2.65 5.20 -0.51
CA TYR A 383 2.56 5.65 0.88
C TYR A 383 2.77 4.47 1.82
N PHE A 384 3.86 4.51 2.58
CA PHE A 384 4.23 3.51 3.57
C PHE A 384 3.63 3.86 4.94
N MET A 385 2.92 2.90 5.52
CA MET A 385 2.26 3.00 6.82
C MET A 385 2.99 2.12 7.84
N ASN A 386 3.69 2.73 8.79
CA ASN A 386 4.43 1.97 9.80
C ASN A 386 3.46 1.33 10.81
N GLU A 387 3.70 0.06 11.14
CA GLU A 387 2.84 -0.71 12.04
C GLU A 387 2.91 -0.27 13.50
N LYS A 388 4.07 0.26 13.94
CA LYS A 388 4.36 0.55 15.35
C LYS A 388 4.22 2.03 15.69
N ASN A 389 4.48 2.93 14.74
CA ASN A 389 4.50 4.37 14.99
C ASN A 389 4.08 5.19 13.76
N SER A 390 2.94 5.86 13.84
CA SER A 390 2.39 6.68 12.74
C SER A 390 3.26 7.87 12.35
N ASP A 391 4.09 8.39 13.25
CA ASP A 391 5.02 9.50 12.93
C ASP A 391 6.13 9.04 11.98
N ARG A 392 6.28 7.73 11.76
CA ARG A 392 7.25 7.14 10.83
C ARG A 392 6.67 6.88 9.44
N ASN A 393 5.38 7.18 9.21
CA ASN A 393 4.76 7.08 7.90
C ASN A 393 5.45 8.01 6.89
N ARG A 394 5.63 7.56 5.66
CA ARG A 394 6.39 8.30 4.64
C ARG A 394 6.01 7.86 3.23
N TYR A 395 6.44 8.66 2.26
CA TYR A 395 6.38 8.27 0.86
C TYR A 395 7.64 7.50 0.47
N MET A 396 7.47 6.48 -0.36
CA MET A 396 8.50 5.62 -0.94
C MET A 396 8.39 5.69 -2.46
N ASN A 397 9.51 5.80 -3.18
CA ASN A 397 9.47 5.74 -4.63
C ASN A 397 9.45 4.30 -5.14
N GLY A 398 9.11 4.12 -6.42
CA GLY A 398 8.96 2.80 -7.03
C GLY A 398 10.26 2.01 -7.05
N GLU A 399 11.39 2.65 -7.32
CA GLU A 399 12.70 1.99 -7.27
C GLU A 399 12.99 1.42 -5.87
N THR A 400 12.73 2.19 -4.80
CA THR A 400 12.95 1.71 -3.42
C THR A 400 11.99 0.58 -3.08
N LEU A 401 10.73 0.67 -3.50
CA LEU A 401 9.74 -0.38 -3.28
C LEU A 401 10.20 -1.70 -3.91
N VAL A 402 10.59 -1.66 -5.18
CA VAL A 402 11.06 -2.83 -5.92
C VAL A 402 12.27 -3.46 -5.23
N LYS A 403 13.24 -2.64 -4.78
CA LYS A 403 14.38 -3.13 -3.99
C LYS A 403 13.95 -3.83 -2.69
N GLN A 404 13.01 -3.25 -1.94
CA GLN A 404 12.53 -3.87 -0.69
C GLN A 404 11.82 -5.20 -0.96
N LEU A 405 10.95 -5.26 -1.95
CA LEU A 405 10.21 -6.48 -2.30
C LEU A 405 11.16 -7.61 -2.74
N SER A 406 12.13 -7.27 -3.58
CA SER A 406 13.17 -8.19 -4.05
C SER A 406 14.05 -8.73 -2.92
N LEU A 407 14.32 -7.92 -1.89
CA LEU A 407 15.08 -8.37 -0.72
C LEU A 407 14.34 -9.46 0.09
N TYR A 408 13.00 -9.45 0.07
CA TYR A 408 12.19 -10.34 0.90
C TYR A 408 12.01 -11.74 0.36
N ASN A 409 11.62 -11.85 -0.90
CA ASN A 409 11.35 -13.12 -1.57
C ASN A 409 12.55 -13.58 -2.41
N GLY A 410 13.62 -12.78 -2.47
CA GLY A 410 14.78 -13.08 -3.32
C GLY A 410 14.48 -12.97 -4.81
N THR A 411 13.30 -12.49 -5.20
CA THR A 411 12.95 -12.29 -6.61
C THR A 411 13.82 -11.20 -7.19
N VAL A 412 14.18 -11.43 -8.44
CA VAL A 412 15.04 -10.55 -9.18
C VAL A 412 14.13 -9.63 -10.00
N PRO A 413 14.13 -8.31 -9.72
CA PRO A 413 13.26 -7.42 -10.44
C PRO A 413 13.77 -7.30 -11.88
N LEU A 414 12.86 -7.47 -12.82
CA LEU A 414 13.11 -7.15 -14.21
C LEU A 414 13.18 -5.63 -14.34
N LYS A 415 14.25 -5.11 -14.94
CA LYS A 415 14.36 -3.70 -15.32
C LYS A 415 14.21 -3.56 -16.83
N LYS A 416 13.22 -2.79 -17.30
CA LYS A 416 13.06 -2.49 -18.73
C LYS A 416 14.12 -1.48 -19.15
N GLU A 417 14.79 -1.74 -20.26
CA GLU A 417 15.76 -0.79 -20.81
C GLU A 417 15.00 0.34 -21.53
N PRO A 418 15.34 1.63 -21.29
CA PRO A 418 14.59 2.76 -21.83
C PRO A 418 14.44 2.76 -23.35
N VAL A 419 15.47 2.26 -24.04
CA VAL A 419 15.50 2.14 -25.50
C VAL A 419 14.38 1.23 -26.04
N MET A 420 13.89 0.28 -25.24
CA MET A 420 12.77 -0.58 -25.64
C MET A 420 11.49 0.23 -25.83
N THR A 421 11.18 1.16 -24.91
CA THR A 421 9.99 2.00 -25.03
C THR A 421 10.08 2.91 -26.24
N GLU A 422 11.26 3.48 -26.53
CA GLU A 422 11.44 4.30 -27.73
C GLU A 422 11.29 3.49 -29.03
N LEU A 423 11.80 2.25 -29.07
CA LEU A 423 11.61 1.35 -30.19
C LEU A 423 10.12 0.99 -30.39
N ASP A 424 9.41 0.64 -29.32
CA ASP A 424 7.98 0.30 -29.37
C ASP A 424 7.16 1.49 -29.91
N ASP A 425 7.45 2.72 -29.46
CA ASP A 425 6.79 3.94 -29.91
C ASP A 425 7.03 4.21 -31.41
N ILE A 426 8.25 4.02 -31.89
CA ILE A 426 8.61 4.25 -33.30
C ILE A 426 7.94 3.21 -34.19
N ILE A 427 7.99 1.93 -33.83
CA ILE A 427 7.36 0.85 -34.59
C ILE A 427 5.84 1.06 -34.66
N SER A 428 5.22 1.41 -33.54
CA SER A 428 3.79 1.73 -33.51
C SER A 428 3.45 2.90 -34.44
N ALA A 429 4.30 3.94 -34.47
CA ALA A 429 4.11 5.08 -35.38
C ALA A 429 4.29 4.71 -36.86
N ILE A 430 5.24 3.81 -37.18
CA ILE A 430 5.46 3.33 -38.55
C ILE A 430 4.28 2.46 -39.00
N ASN A 431 3.84 1.51 -38.18
CA ASN A 431 2.68 0.67 -38.46
C ASN A 431 1.43 1.52 -38.66
N PHE A 432 1.24 2.54 -37.81
CA PHE A 432 0.15 3.51 -37.97
C PHE A 432 0.19 4.21 -39.34
N LEU A 433 1.36 4.64 -39.81
CA LEU A 433 1.46 5.26 -41.14
C LEU A 433 1.16 4.25 -42.26
N ALA A 434 1.63 3.01 -42.13
CA ALA A 434 1.39 1.95 -43.09
C ALA A 434 -0.11 1.60 -43.19
N ASP A 435 -0.83 1.51 -42.07
CA ASP A 435 -2.27 1.25 -42.00
C ASP A 435 -3.12 2.34 -42.67
N HIS A 436 -2.56 3.55 -42.85
CA HIS A 436 -3.23 4.67 -43.51
C HIS A 436 -2.70 4.90 -44.93
N ASP A 437 -2.11 3.87 -45.56
CA ASP A 437 -1.55 3.91 -46.91
C ASP A 437 -0.48 5.01 -47.13
N VAL A 438 0.16 5.48 -46.06
CA VAL A 438 1.25 6.47 -46.15
C VAL A 438 2.56 5.71 -46.37
N THR A 439 2.84 5.37 -47.62
CA THR A 439 3.99 4.54 -48.01
C THR A 439 5.23 5.32 -48.44
N ASP A 440 5.13 6.65 -48.55
CA ASP A 440 6.24 7.55 -48.88
C ASP A 440 5.98 8.96 -48.31
N GLY A 441 7.04 9.64 -47.85
CA GLY A 441 6.96 10.99 -47.31
C GLY A 441 8.01 11.34 -46.26
N VAL A 442 8.23 12.64 -46.07
CA VAL A 442 9.22 13.19 -45.13
C VAL A 442 8.98 12.73 -43.67
N GLN A 443 7.74 12.44 -43.30
CA GLN A 443 7.40 11.95 -41.96
C GLN A 443 7.84 10.50 -41.76
N LEU A 444 7.58 9.62 -42.74
CA LEU A 444 8.03 8.22 -42.72
C LEU A 444 9.57 8.15 -42.71
N GLN A 445 10.24 8.90 -43.59
CA GLN A 445 11.71 8.98 -43.63
C GLN A 445 12.32 9.43 -42.30
N ARG A 446 11.67 10.36 -41.59
CA ARG A 446 12.12 10.78 -40.26
C ARG A 446 11.98 9.68 -39.21
N LEU A 447 10.89 8.90 -39.27
CA LEU A 447 10.68 7.76 -38.37
C LEU A 447 11.66 6.63 -38.67
N GLU A 448 11.97 6.37 -39.94
CA GLU A 448 12.99 5.40 -40.34
C GLU A 448 14.38 5.78 -39.81
N ILE A 449 14.80 7.04 -40.00
CA ILE A 449 16.08 7.54 -39.43
C ILE A 449 16.08 7.42 -37.90
N LYS A 450 14.94 7.71 -37.26
CA LYS A 450 14.81 7.59 -35.80
C LYS A 450 14.89 6.13 -35.36
N LEU A 451 14.26 5.21 -36.09
CA LEU A 451 14.29 3.77 -35.86
C LEU A 451 15.72 3.24 -35.94
N GLU A 452 16.46 3.58 -37.01
CA GLU A 452 17.87 3.18 -37.17
C GLU A 452 18.74 3.66 -36.01
N ARG A 453 18.56 4.91 -35.59
CA ARG A 453 19.29 5.44 -34.43
C ARG A 453 18.94 4.70 -33.14
N SER A 454 17.65 4.46 -32.87
CA SER A 454 17.22 3.75 -31.66
C SER A 454 17.64 2.28 -31.67
N LEU A 455 17.69 1.62 -32.84
CA LEU A 455 18.26 0.28 -32.99
C LEU A 455 19.76 0.27 -32.69
N GLN A 456 20.51 1.28 -33.17
CA GLN A 456 21.92 1.41 -32.83
C GLN A 456 22.13 1.65 -31.34
N GLU A 457 21.30 2.47 -30.70
CA GLU A 457 21.32 2.68 -29.25
C GLU A 457 21.00 1.39 -28.49
N ALA A 458 20.04 0.58 -28.97
CA ALA A 458 19.70 -0.71 -28.38
C ALA A 458 20.86 -1.71 -28.48
N GLN A 459 21.53 -1.76 -29.63
CA GLN A 459 22.71 -2.59 -29.82
C GLN A 459 23.86 -2.16 -28.89
N ASN A 460 24.11 -0.86 -28.77
CA ASN A 460 25.12 -0.35 -27.84
C ASN A 460 24.76 -0.73 -26.39
N LYS A 461 23.46 -0.66 -26.04
CA LYS A 461 23.00 -1.03 -24.72
C LYS A 461 23.14 -2.52 -24.42
N LEU A 462 22.88 -3.39 -25.41
CA LEU A 462 23.16 -4.82 -25.31
C LEU A 462 24.64 -5.08 -25.02
N ASN A 463 25.55 -4.39 -25.70
CA ASN A 463 26.98 -4.51 -25.46
C ASN A 463 27.36 -4.07 -24.03
N GLU A 464 26.83 -2.94 -23.55
CA GLU A 464 27.04 -2.49 -22.16
C GLU A 464 26.52 -3.51 -21.13
N LEU A 465 25.38 -4.13 -21.39
CA LEU A 465 24.82 -5.17 -20.52
C LEU A 465 25.70 -6.43 -20.54
N ASP A 466 26.22 -6.83 -21.70
CA ASP A 466 27.14 -7.95 -21.83
C ASP A 466 28.44 -7.70 -21.04
N GLU A 467 29.02 -6.50 -21.13
CA GLU A 467 30.17 -6.08 -20.31
C GLU A 467 29.84 -6.14 -18.81
N LYS A 468 28.69 -5.60 -18.40
CA LYS A 468 28.26 -5.64 -17.00
C LYS A 468 28.05 -7.07 -16.49
N ILE A 469 27.52 -7.96 -17.32
CA ILE A 469 27.39 -9.40 -16.99
C ILE A 469 28.77 -10.02 -16.81
N MET A 470 29.75 -9.67 -17.64
CA MET A 470 31.12 -10.16 -17.49
C MET A 470 31.74 -9.69 -16.16
N ASP A 471 31.61 -8.40 -15.83
CA ASP A 471 32.11 -7.83 -14.58
C ASP A 471 31.47 -8.48 -13.34
N LEU A 472 30.15 -8.62 -13.34
CA LEU A 472 29.42 -9.28 -12.24
C LEU A 472 29.77 -10.75 -12.11
N ASN A 473 30.00 -11.46 -13.23
CA ASN A 473 30.50 -12.84 -13.17
C ASN A 473 31.92 -12.90 -12.60
N GLN A 474 32.78 -11.91 -12.90
CA GLN A 474 34.12 -11.86 -12.33
C GLN A 474 34.07 -11.61 -10.83
N LEU A 475 33.30 -10.61 -10.38
CA LEU A 475 33.03 -10.35 -8.96
C LEU A 475 32.47 -11.59 -8.26
N ALA A 476 31.53 -12.30 -8.88
CA ALA A 476 30.96 -13.52 -8.32
C ALA A 476 32.01 -14.64 -8.16
N LYS A 477 32.95 -14.76 -9.11
CA LYS A 477 34.07 -15.70 -9.01
C LYS A 477 35.02 -15.28 -7.88
N ASP A 478 35.38 -14.02 -7.80
CA ASP A 478 36.27 -13.49 -6.78
C ASP A 478 35.69 -13.74 -5.38
N CYS A 479 34.39 -13.50 -5.16
CA CYS A 479 33.70 -13.83 -3.91
C CYS A 479 33.70 -15.33 -3.57
N LEU A 480 33.68 -16.23 -4.58
CA LEU A 480 33.78 -17.67 -4.36
C LEU A 480 35.20 -18.11 -4.03
N MET A 481 36.20 -17.50 -4.68
CA MET A 481 37.61 -17.78 -4.45
C MET A 481 38.10 -17.24 -3.10
N GLU A 482 37.65 -16.05 -2.67
CA GLU A 482 37.95 -15.50 -1.33
C GLU A 482 37.37 -16.38 -0.21
N ARG A 483 36.19 -16.99 -0.42
CA ARG A 483 35.60 -17.96 0.52
C ARG A 483 36.42 -19.25 0.69
N GLU A 484 37.31 -19.58 -0.24
CA GLU A 484 38.24 -20.71 -0.11
C GLU A 484 39.53 -20.36 0.66
N ILE A 485 39.84 -19.07 0.84
CA ILE A 485 41.11 -18.60 1.40
C ILE A 485 40.97 -18.14 2.87
N ASP A 486 39.82 -17.58 3.26
CA ASP A 486 39.63 -17.04 4.62
C ASP A 486 38.62 -17.83 5.46
N GLN A 487 39.15 -18.75 6.29
CA GLN A 487 38.47 -19.25 7.50
C GLN A 487 38.61 -18.33 8.71
N GLU A 488 39.30 -17.19 8.62
CA GLU A 488 39.46 -16.27 9.75
C GLU A 488 39.29 -14.81 9.31
N GLU A 489 38.20 -14.21 9.82
CA GLU A 489 37.97 -12.78 10.01
C GLU A 489 38.29 -11.80 8.85
N THR A 490 37.25 -11.27 8.19
CA THR A 490 37.01 -9.81 8.19
C THR A 490 35.65 -9.39 7.60
N ASN A 491 35.05 -8.42 8.28
CA ASN A 491 33.90 -7.62 7.86
C ASN A 491 34.30 -6.65 6.73
N GLN A 492 33.94 -6.96 5.48
CA GLN A 492 33.54 -6.05 4.38
C GLN A 492 33.72 -6.77 3.03
N SER A 493 32.85 -7.72 2.73
CA SER A 493 32.76 -8.34 1.40
C SER A 493 31.32 -8.21 0.93
N THR A 494 31.14 -7.70 -0.29
CA THR A 494 29.84 -7.68 -0.97
C THR A 494 29.34 -9.11 -1.03
N ASP A 495 28.26 -9.42 -0.32
CA ASP A 495 27.78 -10.80 -0.17
C ASP A 495 27.53 -11.44 -1.55
N TYR A 496 28.09 -12.63 -1.79
CA TYR A 496 27.94 -13.39 -3.04
C TYR A 496 26.48 -13.50 -3.50
N GLU A 497 25.56 -13.62 -2.55
CA GLU A 497 24.12 -13.67 -2.82
C GLU A 497 23.60 -12.37 -3.47
N THR A 498 24.15 -11.21 -3.07
CA THR A 498 23.82 -9.91 -3.67
C THR A 498 24.33 -9.82 -5.10
N VAL A 499 25.56 -10.27 -5.35
CA VAL A 499 26.15 -10.29 -6.69
C VAL A 499 25.37 -11.23 -7.62
N GLN A 500 24.96 -12.41 -7.13
CA GLN A 500 24.13 -13.34 -7.91
C GLN A 500 22.75 -12.76 -8.27
N LYS A 501 22.10 -12.07 -7.33
CA LYS A 501 20.82 -11.38 -7.59
C LYS A 501 20.97 -10.28 -8.65
N GLU A 502 22.02 -9.47 -8.57
CA GLU A 502 22.27 -8.44 -9.58
C GLU A 502 22.59 -9.05 -10.95
N LEU A 503 23.42 -10.09 -10.99
CA LEU A 503 23.76 -10.82 -12.21
C LEU A 503 22.52 -11.39 -12.90
N ALA A 504 21.59 -11.98 -12.14
CA ALA A 504 20.34 -12.50 -12.67
C ALA A 504 19.45 -11.38 -13.26
N SER A 505 19.42 -10.21 -12.62
CA SER A 505 18.61 -9.06 -13.07
C SER A 505 19.13 -8.55 -14.42
N VAL A 506 20.44 -8.33 -14.51
CA VAL A 506 21.09 -7.84 -15.73
C VAL A 506 20.94 -8.87 -16.87
N LYS A 507 21.08 -10.18 -16.60
CA LYS A 507 20.85 -11.24 -17.60
C LYS A 507 19.42 -11.24 -18.15
N LEU A 508 18.43 -11.10 -17.27
CA LEU A 508 17.03 -11.07 -17.67
C LEU A 508 16.73 -9.81 -18.51
N SER A 509 17.16 -8.63 -18.06
CA SER A 509 17.04 -7.38 -18.83
C SER A 509 17.69 -7.47 -20.22
N ARG A 510 18.89 -8.06 -20.29
CA ARG A 510 19.61 -8.30 -21.55
C ARG A 510 18.85 -9.25 -22.48
N THR A 511 18.28 -10.32 -21.94
CA THR A 511 17.50 -11.30 -22.73
C THR A 511 16.29 -10.63 -23.36
N ILE A 512 15.50 -9.89 -22.58
CA ILE A 512 14.29 -9.24 -23.11
C ILE A 512 14.65 -8.16 -24.16
N LEU A 513 15.66 -7.32 -23.89
CA LEU A 513 16.10 -6.33 -24.87
C LEU A 513 16.55 -7.00 -26.17
N HIS A 514 17.30 -8.11 -26.07
CA HIS A 514 17.79 -8.87 -27.21
C HIS A 514 16.63 -9.47 -28.01
N ASP A 515 15.68 -10.15 -27.35
CA ASP A 515 14.55 -10.79 -28.02
C ASP A 515 13.68 -9.76 -28.75
N ARG A 516 13.45 -8.59 -28.15
CA ARG A 516 12.71 -7.50 -28.79
C ARG A 516 13.48 -6.90 -29.96
N PHE A 517 14.79 -6.66 -29.80
CA PHE A 517 15.66 -6.17 -30.85
C PHE A 517 15.66 -7.10 -32.06
N GLU A 518 15.91 -8.40 -31.84
CA GLU A 518 15.88 -9.42 -32.87
C GLU A 518 14.49 -9.51 -33.55
N GLY A 519 13.40 -9.44 -32.77
CA GLY A 519 12.05 -9.42 -33.33
C GLY A 519 11.84 -8.27 -34.32
N ILE A 520 12.25 -7.05 -33.95
CA ILE A 520 12.14 -5.87 -34.82
C ILE A 520 13.03 -6.01 -36.06
N VAL A 521 14.28 -6.47 -35.90
CA VAL A 521 15.20 -6.67 -37.04
C VAL A 521 14.60 -7.68 -38.03
N ASN A 522 14.06 -8.81 -37.54
CA ASN A 522 13.41 -9.81 -38.37
C ASN A 522 12.18 -9.25 -39.11
N GLU A 523 11.35 -8.43 -38.45
CA GLU A 523 10.22 -7.76 -39.09
C GLU A 523 10.67 -6.82 -40.23
N ILE A 524 11.73 -6.05 -40.01
CA ILE A 524 12.31 -5.15 -41.02
C ILE A 524 12.88 -5.94 -42.20
N GLU A 525 13.59 -7.04 -41.94
CA GLU A 525 14.13 -7.90 -43.00
C GLU A 525 13.03 -8.53 -43.84
N ALA A 526 12.00 -9.08 -43.20
CA ALA A 526 10.83 -9.64 -43.90
C ALA A 526 10.14 -8.58 -44.79
N TYR A 527 9.98 -7.35 -44.30
CA TYR A 527 9.43 -6.26 -45.09
C TYR A 527 10.30 -5.91 -46.31
N ARG A 528 11.63 -5.85 -46.14
CA ARG A 528 12.59 -5.60 -47.23
C ARG A 528 12.55 -6.70 -48.29
N GLU A 529 12.43 -7.96 -47.88
CA GLU A 529 12.28 -9.09 -48.81
C GLU A 529 10.98 -8.99 -49.62
N ILE A 530 9.84 -8.70 -48.98
CA ILE A 530 8.55 -8.52 -49.66
C ILE A 530 8.62 -7.37 -50.68
N ARG A 531 9.21 -6.22 -50.31
CA ARG A 531 9.40 -5.10 -51.24
C ARG A 531 10.29 -5.47 -52.41
N TYR A 532 11.42 -6.13 -52.16
CA TYR A 532 12.33 -6.56 -53.21
C TYR A 532 11.64 -7.51 -54.21
N VAL A 533 10.82 -8.45 -53.73
CA VAL A 533 10.04 -9.36 -54.59
C VAL A 533 8.97 -8.60 -55.39
N ALA A 534 8.28 -7.63 -54.78
CA ALA A 534 7.27 -6.82 -55.44
C ALA A 534 7.86 -5.90 -56.54
N GLU A 535 9.01 -5.28 -56.28
CA GLU A 535 9.74 -4.47 -57.27
C GLU A 535 10.23 -5.32 -58.45
N LYS A 536 10.76 -6.52 -58.16
CA LYS A 536 11.23 -7.46 -59.20
C LYS A 536 10.10 -8.07 -60.02
N ALA A 537 8.90 -8.22 -59.44
CA ALA A 537 7.70 -8.63 -60.16
C ALA A 537 7.19 -7.53 -61.11
N ASN A 538 7.29 -6.25 -60.71
CA ASN A 538 6.97 -5.11 -61.58
C ASN A 538 7.96 -4.96 -62.73
N ASP A 539 9.27 -5.15 -62.50
CA ASP A 539 10.28 -5.06 -63.56
C ASP A 539 10.11 -6.15 -64.64
N ASN A 540 9.65 -7.35 -64.26
CA ASN A 540 9.38 -8.45 -65.20
C ASN A 540 8.08 -8.29 -66.02
N THR A 541 7.26 -7.26 -65.74
CA THR A 541 6.00 -7.00 -66.49
C THR A 541 6.14 -5.95 -67.60
N VAL A 542 7.32 -5.33 -67.75
CA VAL A 542 7.56 -4.25 -68.73
C VAL A 542 8.30 -4.74 -69.99
N GLU A 543 8.80 -5.99 -70.04
CA GLU A 543 9.56 -6.50 -71.20
C GLU A 543 8.76 -7.31 -72.25
N ASP A 544 7.47 -7.56 -72.07
CA ASP A 544 6.65 -8.30 -73.04
C ASP A 544 5.52 -7.44 -73.62
N ASP A 545 5.87 -6.48 -74.48
CA ASP A 545 4.91 -5.91 -75.44
C ASP A 545 5.47 -6.05 -76.87
N PRO A 546 5.00 -7.03 -77.66
CA PRO A 546 5.51 -7.26 -78.99
C PRO A 546 4.97 -6.18 -79.93
N VAL A 547 5.92 -5.44 -80.50
CA VAL A 547 5.79 -4.61 -81.70
C VAL A 547 4.82 -5.24 -82.70
N VAL A 548 3.64 -4.63 -82.88
CA VAL A 548 2.82 -4.85 -84.08
C VAL A 548 2.92 -3.62 -84.98
N LYS A 549 3.85 -3.71 -85.92
CA LYS A 549 3.87 -2.92 -87.16
C LYS A 549 2.76 -3.41 -88.09
N LYS A 550 1.80 -2.52 -88.36
CA LYS A 550 1.19 -2.13 -89.66
C LYS A 550 -0.31 -1.92 -89.57
#